data_AF-A0A133XRS4-F1
#
_entry.id   AF-A0A133XRS4-F1
#
_cell.length_a   1.000
_cell.length_b   1.000
_cell.length_c   1.000
_cell.angle_alpha   90.00
_cell.angle_beta   90.00
_cell.angle_gamma   90.00
#
_symmetry.space_group_name_H-M   'P 1'
#
loop_
_entity.id
_entity.type
_entity.pdbx_description
1 polymer ?
#
loop_
_entity_poly.entity_id
_entity_poly.type
_entity_poly.pdbx_seq_one_letter_code
_entity_poly.pdbx_strand_id
1 'polypeptide(L)'
;MEIKASDLNDYESELALYQKKSREAFIACMKAHMQLNDDTDKEHLKEVYKQAVDAVQIWGNTTAGAACKFFGKTARAKARICDVPDFILERINDRIIDYSKTHDIRSDEFLELVGSCAGSEVRHNADRTTYKNAKRLATKGVKYCRVAQSVSCCFCLMLAGRGPVYWTKETAGEGMRYHPGCKCKIVACREGDTIKGYHPEKINAAMEKIADSLGIDNWLDFVDDKDIQKLLERELKRRDPRWVLEGIKPKVDYSKNPRKKYGVRKVENDDYSKQNFKKTGEEWRDLFVHDSLALNGFALQPQGLDSLDLKLGPRMEWWEIKSPIQTKASNLDSVHWVENNIKQAKRQFKKRGMVDQAKVVVSSYYHPAEDAWIEQELLKRGLQHNIKGLIFINKRGEVKVLI
;
A
#
# COMPACT_ATOMS: atom_id res chain seq x y z
N MET A 1 -27.04 -1.49 9.60
CA MET A 1 -26.53 -0.33 10.36
C MET A 1 -25.31 0.19 9.64
N GLU A 2 -25.09 1.51 9.59
CA GLU A 2 -23.82 2.05 9.13
C GLU A 2 -22.84 2.17 10.31
N ILE A 3 -21.70 1.47 10.22
CA ILE A 3 -20.56 1.65 11.12
C ILE A 3 -19.82 2.91 10.66
N LYS A 4 -19.82 3.94 11.51
CA LYS A 4 -19.26 5.25 11.18
C LYS A 4 -17.73 5.19 11.11
N ALA A 5 -17.16 5.98 10.20
CA ALA A 5 -15.72 6.15 10.11
C ALA A 5 -15.10 6.68 11.42
N SER A 6 -15.82 7.55 12.15
CA SER A 6 -15.39 8.04 13.47
C SER A 6 -15.20 6.89 14.46
N ASP A 7 -16.15 5.95 14.53
CA ASP A 7 -16.09 4.82 15.47
C ASP A 7 -14.90 3.91 15.19
N LEU A 8 -14.59 3.71 13.90
CA LEU A 8 -13.41 2.96 13.46
C LEU A 8 -12.10 3.67 13.76
N ASN A 9 -12.08 5.00 13.65
CA ASN A 9 -10.91 5.84 13.91
C ASN A 9 -10.64 5.98 15.42
N ASP A 10 -11.68 6.09 16.22
CA ASP A 10 -11.57 6.10 17.69
C ASP A 10 -11.03 4.76 18.18
N TYR A 11 -11.59 3.66 17.66
CA TYR A 11 -11.07 2.32 17.93
C TYR A 11 -9.63 2.15 17.45
N GLU A 12 -9.26 2.69 16.28
CA GLU A 12 -7.87 2.69 15.81
C GLU A 12 -6.93 3.38 16.79
N SER A 13 -7.33 4.58 17.21
CA SER A 13 -6.52 5.44 18.05
C SER A 13 -6.28 4.80 19.40
N GLU A 14 -7.30 4.13 19.96
CA GLU A 14 -7.21 3.35 21.19
C GLU A 14 -6.23 2.16 21.04
N LEU A 15 -6.34 1.36 19.96
CA LEU A 15 -5.41 0.26 19.71
C LEU A 15 -3.97 0.73 19.49
N ALA A 16 -3.78 1.80 18.70
CA ALA A 16 -2.47 2.37 18.42
C ALA A 16 -1.82 2.96 19.69
N LEU A 17 -2.61 3.57 20.56
CA LEU A 17 -2.15 4.06 21.85
C LEU A 17 -1.60 2.92 22.73
N TYR A 18 -2.33 1.82 22.86
CA TYR A 18 -1.89 0.69 23.70
C TYR A 18 -0.75 -0.12 23.08
N GLN A 19 -0.69 -0.23 21.76
CA GLN A 19 0.49 -0.74 21.06
C GLN A 19 1.73 0.10 21.38
N LYS A 20 1.62 1.44 21.32
CA LYS A 20 2.71 2.36 21.65
C LYS A 20 3.13 2.22 23.12
N LYS A 21 2.17 2.24 24.06
CA LYS A 21 2.45 2.08 25.49
C LYS A 21 3.13 0.75 25.83
N SER A 22 2.72 -0.34 25.18
CA SER A 22 3.37 -1.64 25.35
C SER A 22 4.83 -1.63 24.93
N ARG A 23 5.14 -1.02 23.77
CA ARG A 23 6.52 -0.89 23.30
C ARG A 23 7.35 -0.05 24.25
N GLU A 24 6.85 1.14 24.61
CA GLU A 24 7.56 2.08 25.48
C GLU A 24 7.81 1.48 26.87
N ALA A 25 6.84 0.75 27.43
CA ALA A 25 7.00 0.06 28.70
C ALA A 25 8.09 -1.01 28.63
N PHE A 26 8.08 -1.87 27.60
CA PHE A 26 9.11 -2.89 27.40
C PHE A 26 10.51 -2.27 27.32
N ILE A 27 10.69 -1.25 26.48
CA ILE A 27 11.99 -0.60 26.29
C ILE A 27 12.46 0.08 27.59
N ALA A 28 11.57 0.78 28.29
CA ALA A 28 11.91 1.42 29.56
C ALA A 28 12.36 0.40 30.62
N CYS A 29 11.64 -0.73 30.73
CA CYS A 29 12.00 -1.82 31.63
C CYS A 29 13.38 -2.42 31.28
N MET A 30 13.64 -2.69 30.00
CA MET A 30 14.93 -3.25 29.57
C MET A 30 16.09 -2.27 29.77
N LYS A 31 15.90 -0.97 29.51
CA LYS A 31 16.92 0.06 29.76
C LYS A 31 17.24 0.18 31.24
N ALA A 32 16.24 0.14 32.11
CA ALA A 32 16.44 0.13 33.55
C ALA A 32 17.17 -1.15 34.00
N HIS A 33 16.77 -2.31 33.48
CA HIS A 33 17.40 -3.60 33.78
C HIS A 33 18.89 -3.62 33.44
N MET A 34 19.25 -3.14 32.24
CA MET A 34 20.65 -3.08 31.78
C MET A 34 21.52 -2.09 32.57
N GLN A 35 20.92 -1.11 33.26
CA GLN A 35 21.67 -0.19 34.13
C GLN A 35 21.93 -0.78 35.52
N LEU A 36 21.09 -1.73 35.95
CA LEU A 36 21.09 -2.26 37.30
C LEU A 36 21.75 -3.64 37.42
N ASN A 37 21.89 -4.37 36.32
CA ASN A 37 22.35 -5.76 36.32
C ASN A 37 23.49 -5.97 35.32
N ASP A 38 24.44 -6.83 35.69
CA ASP A 38 25.53 -7.30 34.83
C ASP A 38 25.29 -8.77 34.45
N ASP A 39 24.37 -8.95 33.51
CA ASP A 39 23.87 -10.26 33.10
C ASP A 39 24.73 -10.92 32.02
N THR A 40 24.84 -12.25 32.09
CA THR A 40 25.27 -13.04 30.93
C THR A 40 24.27 -12.89 29.77
N ASP A 41 24.70 -13.12 28.53
CA ASP A 41 23.82 -13.04 27.35
C ASP A 41 22.57 -13.93 27.48
N LYS A 42 22.72 -15.09 28.13
CA LYS A 42 21.62 -16.03 28.37
C LYS A 42 20.61 -15.48 29.38
N GLU A 43 21.05 -14.81 30.43
CA GLU A 43 20.18 -14.17 31.41
C GLU A 43 19.48 -12.96 30.82
N HIS A 44 20.22 -12.12 30.08
CA HIS A 44 19.67 -10.97 29.37
C HIS A 44 18.55 -11.37 28.40
N LEU A 45 18.75 -12.41 27.59
CA LEU A 45 17.71 -12.89 26.66
C LEU A 45 16.47 -13.46 27.38
N LYS A 46 16.64 -14.09 28.54
CA LYS A 46 15.51 -14.54 29.37
C LYS A 46 14.71 -13.35 29.89
N GLU A 47 15.39 -12.29 30.34
CA GLU A 47 14.72 -11.09 30.82
C GLU A 47 14.02 -10.34 29.68
N VAL A 48 14.65 -10.22 28.51
CA VAL A 48 14.03 -9.70 27.28
C VAL A 48 12.72 -10.42 26.98
N TYR A 49 12.74 -11.76 26.99
CA TYR A 49 11.52 -12.55 26.76
C TYR A 49 10.45 -12.27 27.82
N LYS A 50 10.81 -12.31 29.10
CA LYS A 50 9.89 -12.07 30.22
C LYS A 50 9.24 -10.69 30.12
N GLN A 51 10.03 -9.63 29.94
CA GLN A 51 9.53 -8.26 29.83
C GLN A 51 8.65 -8.07 28.59
N ALA A 52 8.97 -8.72 27.47
CA ALA A 52 8.13 -8.69 26.27
C ALA A 52 6.78 -9.39 26.51
N VAL A 53 6.77 -10.54 27.18
CA VAL A 53 5.55 -11.27 27.54
C VAL A 53 4.69 -10.47 28.51
N ASP A 54 5.27 -9.90 29.57
CA ASP A 54 4.56 -9.09 30.55
C ASP A 54 3.88 -7.89 29.88
N ALA A 55 4.61 -7.19 29.00
CA ALA A 55 4.05 -6.10 28.21
C ALA A 55 2.87 -6.57 27.33
N VAL A 56 3.00 -7.71 26.65
CA VAL A 56 1.93 -8.26 25.81
C VAL A 56 0.71 -8.66 26.61
N GLN A 57 0.87 -9.29 27.77
CA GLN A 57 -0.25 -9.73 28.60
C GLN A 57 -1.02 -8.53 29.19
N ILE A 58 -0.31 -7.56 29.77
CA ILE A 58 -0.92 -6.37 30.39
C ILE A 58 -1.69 -5.55 29.34
N TRP A 59 -1.04 -5.19 28.24
CA TRP A 59 -1.65 -4.33 27.23
C TRP A 59 -2.57 -5.10 26.28
N GLY A 60 -2.35 -6.41 26.10
CA GLY A 60 -3.22 -7.30 25.33
C GLY A 60 -4.61 -7.43 25.92
N ASN A 61 -4.73 -7.50 27.25
CA ASN A 61 -6.05 -7.50 27.91
C ASN A 61 -6.76 -6.15 27.76
N THR A 62 -5.99 -5.06 27.80
CA THR A 62 -6.53 -3.70 27.60
C THR A 62 -7.12 -3.53 26.20
N THR A 63 -6.38 -3.93 25.16
CA THR A 63 -6.87 -3.89 23.77
C THR A 63 -7.99 -4.88 23.49
N ALA A 64 -8.01 -6.04 24.16
CA ALA A 64 -9.16 -6.95 24.14
C ALA A 64 -10.41 -6.32 24.76
N GLY A 65 -10.26 -5.54 25.83
CA GLY A 65 -11.34 -4.74 26.41
C GLY A 65 -11.89 -3.69 25.42
N ALA A 66 -11.00 -2.95 24.75
CA ALA A 66 -11.39 -2.03 23.67
C ALA A 66 -12.14 -2.75 22.54
N ALA A 67 -11.64 -3.92 22.12
CA ALA A 67 -12.30 -4.78 21.13
C ALA A 67 -13.70 -5.22 21.58
N CYS A 68 -13.87 -5.56 22.86
CA CYS A 68 -15.18 -5.93 23.40
C CYS A 68 -16.18 -4.77 23.37
N LYS A 69 -15.74 -3.54 23.70
CA LYS A 69 -16.58 -2.33 23.61
C LYS A 69 -17.01 -2.08 22.16
N PHE A 70 -16.04 -2.11 21.23
CA PHE A 70 -16.31 -1.90 19.82
C PHE A 70 -17.22 -2.99 19.24
N PHE A 71 -16.98 -4.26 19.57
CA PHE A 71 -17.84 -5.39 19.21
C PHE A 71 -19.25 -5.23 19.75
N GLY A 72 -19.41 -4.78 21.00
CA GLY A 72 -20.71 -4.50 21.60
C GLY A 72 -21.54 -3.52 20.77
N LYS A 73 -20.89 -2.48 20.26
CA LYS A 73 -21.49 -1.46 19.40
C LYS A 73 -21.84 -2.00 18.01
N THR A 74 -20.89 -2.67 17.34
CA THR A 74 -21.05 -3.09 15.94
C THR A 74 -21.86 -4.38 15.78
N ALA A 75 -21.58 -5.41 16.57
CA ALA A 75 -22.28 -6.69 16.54
C ALA A 75 -23.59 -6.69 17.35
N ARG A 76 -23.85 -5.62 18.13
CA ARG A 76 -25.03 -5.48 19.01
C ARG A 76 -25.16 -6.65 19.99
N ALA A 77 -24.04 -7.07 20.58
CA ALA A 77 -23.99 -8.22 21.45
C ALA A 77 -22.84 -8.14 22.47
N LYS A 78 -23.04 -8.70 23.67
CA LYS A 78 -22.00 -8.75 24.70
C LYS A 78 -20.81 -9.59 24.24
N ALA A 79 -19.61 -9.02 24.33
CA ALA A 79 -18.34 -9.67 24.06
C ALA A 79 -17.65 -10.16 25.35
N ARG A 80 -16.66 -11.05 25.19
CA ARG A 80 -15.78 -11.55 26.25
C ARG A 80 -14.33 -11.36 25.81
N ILE A 81 -13.46 -10.96 26.72
CA ILE A 81 -12.03 -10.86 26.45
C ILE A 81 -11.49 -12.24 26.03
N CYS A 82 -10.56 -12.24 25.08
CA CYS A 82 -9.74 -13.39 24.76
C CYS A 82 -8.34 -13.16 25.33
N ASP A 83 -7.91 -14.06 26.21
CA ASP A 83 -6.53 -14.05 26.68
C ASP A 83 -5.56 -14.36 25.54
N VAL A 84 -4.32 -13.91 25.69
CA VAL A 84 -3.22 -14.20 24.77
C VAL A 84 -2.87 -15.69 24.90
N PRO A 85 -3.00 -16.51 23.85
CA PRO A 85 -2.67 -17.93 23.92
C PRO A 85 -1.17 -18.21 24.07
N ASP A 86 -0.79 -19.32 24.72
CA ASP A 86 0.61 -19.68 24.96
C ASP A 86 1.46 -19.77 23.69
N PHE A 87 0.93 -20.34 22.61
CA PHE A 87 1.63 -20.43 21.32
C PHE A 87 2.00 -19.05 20.72
N ILE A 88 1.31 -17.98 21.13
CA ILE A 88 1.67 -16.60 20.74
C ILE A 88 2.88 -16.13 21.55
N LEU A 89 2.98 -16.51 22.82
CA LEU A 89 4.13 -16.21 23.67
C LEU A 89 5.37 -16.95 23.17
N GLU A 90 5.22 -18.23 22.81
CA GLU A 90 6.28 -19.02 22.15
C GLU A 90 6.76 -18.34 20.87
N ARG A 91 5.85 -17.83 20.04
CA ARG A 91 6.22 -17.11 18.81
C ARG A 91 6.98 -15.81 19.06
N ILE A 92 6.72 -15.12 20.17
CA ILE A 92 7.51 -13.94 20.57
C ILE A 92 8.95 -14.38 20.87
N ASN A 93 9.12 -15.49 21.59
CA ASN A 93 10.44 -16.06 21.86
C ASN A 93 11.20 -16.41 20.57
N ASP A 94 10.54 -17.08 19.62
CA ASP A 94 11.15 -17.41 18.32
C ASP A 94 11.67 -16.15 17.60
N ARG A 95 10.90 -15.06 17.61
CA ARG A 95 11.30 -13.79 17.00
C ARG A 95 12.48 -13.13 17.73
N ILE A 96 12.50 -13.18 19.06
CA ILE A 96 13.62 -12.66 19.86
C ILE A 96 14.90 -13.42 19.50
N ILE A 97 14.83 -14.75 19.41
CA ILE A 97 15.95 -15.60 19.00
C ILE A 97 16.38 -15.29 17.57
N ASP A 98 15.44 -15.04 16.65
CA ASP A 98 15.78 -14.66 15.29
C ASP A 98 16.47 -13.29 15.21
N TYR A 99 16.00 -12.29 15.97
CA TYR A 99 16.64 -10.98 16.02
C TYR A 99 18.05 -11.03 16.63
N SER A 100 18.26 -11.88 17.64
CA SER A 100 19.57 -12.00 18.31
C SER A 100 20.65 -12.62 17.42
N LYS A 101 20.28 -13.26 16.30
CA LYS A 101 21.24 -13.80 15.33
C LYS A 101 21.92 -12.71 14.50
N THR A 102 21.30 -11.53 14.39
CA THR A 102 21.74 -10.48 13.46
C THR A 102 21.92 -9.12 14.10
N HIS A 103 21.56 -8.95 15.38
CA HIS A 103 21.68 -7.69 16.10
C HIS A 103 22.34 -7.91 17.45
N ASP A 104 23.04 -6.90 17.93
CA ASP A 104 23.51 -6.85 19.31
C ASP A 104 22.30 -6.81 20.26
N ILE A 105 22.19 -7.82 21.12
CA ILE A 105 21.08 -8.03 22.06
C ILE A 105 20.94 -6.90 23.10
N ARG A 106 21.98 -6.08 23.29
CA ARG A 106 21.99 -4.92 24.19
C ARG A 106 21.82 -3.59 23.44
N SER A 107 21.64 -3.61 22.13
CA SER A 107 21.44 -2.38 21.36
C SER A 107 20.02 -1.84 21.46
N ASP A 108 19.88 -0.51 21.33
CA ASP A 108 18.58 0.15 21.19
C ASP A 108 17.79 -0.38 19.98
N GLU A 109 18.48 -0.75 18.89
CA GLU A 109 17.86 -1.33 17.70
C GLU A 109 17.19 -2.69 18.00
N PHE A 110 17.87 -3.57 18.72
CA PHE A 110 17.30 -4.86 19.14
C PHE A 110 16.09 -4.66 20.05
N LEU A 111 16.16 -3.75 21.03
CA LEU A 111 15.04 -3.44 21.91
C LEU A 111 13.84 -2.87 21.13
N GLU A 112 14.08 -2.02 20.14
CA GLU A 112 13.01 -1.49 19.28
C GLU A 112 12.35 -2.57 18.41
N LEU A 113 13.13 -3.54 17.91
CA LEU A 113 12.59 -4.69 17.16
C LEU A 113 11.69 -5.56 18.04
N VAL A 114 12.16 -5.94 19.24
CA VAL A 114 11.38 -6.75 20.19
C VAL A 114 10.15 -5.99 20.67
N GLY A 115 10.30 -4.72 21.04
CA GLY A 115 9.20 -3.88 21.48
C GLY A 115 8.14 -3.67 20.39
N SER A 116 8.56 -3.52 19.14
CA SER A 116 7.64 -3.43 17.99
C SER A 116 6.90 -4.75 17.72
N CYS A 117 7.57 -5.89 17.95
CA CYS A 117 6.94 -7.21 17.91
C CYS A 117 5.88 -7.35 19.01
N ALA A 118 6.23 -7.05 20.27
CA ALA A 118 5.33 -7.07 21.42
C ALA A 118 4.09 -6.18 21.19
N GLY A 119 4.31 -4.92 20.79
CA GLY A 119 3.23 -3.99 20.48
C GLY A 119 2.31 -4.47 19.35
N SER A 120 2.85 -5.19 18.35
CA SER A 120 2.02 -5.79 17.29
C SER A 120 1.14 -6.92 17.83
N GLU A 121 1.65 -7.76 18.75
CA GLU A 121 0.84 -8.82 19.38
C GLU A 121 -0.26 -8.29 20.28
N VAL A 122 -0.01 -7.16 20.97
CA VAL A 122 -1.04 -6.43 21.72
C VAL A 122 -2.20 -6.06 20.83
N ARG A 123 -1.93 -5.43 19.67
CA ARG A 123 -2.96 -5.09 18.69
C ARG A 123 -3.69 -6.34 18.18
N HIS A 124 -2.97 -7.41 17.85
CA HIS A 124 -3.59 -8.65 17.37
C HIS A 124 -4.44 -9.36 18.42
N ASN A 125 -4.27 -9.06 19.71
CA ASN A 125 -5.17 -9.60 20.72
C ASN A 125 -6.59 -9.03 20.62
N ALA A 126 -6.71 -7.78 20.18
CA ALA A 126 -8.00 -7.17 19.84
C ALA A 126 -8.68 -7.94 18.68
N ASP A 127 -7.93 -8.24 17.62
CA ASP A 127 -8.43 -9.02 16.48
C ASP A 127 -8.90 -10.41 16.91
N ARG A 128 -8.08 -11.13 17.69
CA ARG A 128 -8.43 -12.45 18.25
C ARG A 128 -9.70 -12.38 19.10
N THR A 129 -9.85 -11.33 19.91
CA THR A 129 -11.03 -11.10 20.74
C THR A 129 -12.28 -10.90 19.89
N THR A 130 -12.24 -10.01 18.89
CA THR A 130 -13.36 -9.76 17.98
C THR A 130 -13.76 -11.04 17.25
N TYR A 131 -12.77 -11.74 16.69
CA TYR A 131 -12.97 -12.99 15.96
C TYR A 131 -13.61 -14.09 16.82
N LYS A 132 -13.08 -14.39 18.00
CA LYS A 132 -13.64 -15.43 18.89
C LYS A 132 -15.08 -15.09 19.31
N ASN A 133 -15.39 -13.81 19.52
CA ASN A 133 -16.76 -13.40 19.83
C ASN A 133 -17.71 -13.50 18.65
N ALA A 134 -17.26 -13.14 17.43
CA ALA A 134 -18.04 -13.31 16.22
C ALA A 134 -18.37 -14.80 16.02
N LYS A 135 -17.37 -15.68 16.14
CA LYS A 135 -17.56 -17.13 16.06
C LYS A 135 -18.57 -17.64 17.09
N ARG A 136 -18.44 -17.22 18.35
CA ARG A 136 -19.39 -17.61 19.43
C ARG A 136 -20.83 -17.21 19.12
N LEU A 137 -21.04 -16.18 18.32
CA LEU A 137 -22.35 -15.63 17.97
C LEU A 137 -22.72 -15.86 16.50
N ALA A 138 -22.03 -16.76 15.80
CA ALA A 138 -22.26 -17.04 14.39
C ALA A 138 -23.69 -17.55 14.14
N THR A 139 -24.21 -18.44 15.01
CA THR A 139 -25.61 -18.91 14.95
C THR A 139 -26.64 -17.82 15.21
N LYS A 140 -26.21 -16.68 15.75
CA LYS A 140 -27.03 -15.48 15.94
C LYS A 140 -26.83 -14.45 14.83
N GLY A 141 -26.19 -14.82 13.72
CA GLY A 141 -25.99 -13.98 12.54
C GLY A 141 -24.89 -12.92 12.67
N VAL A 142 -23.98 -13.05 13.65
CA VAL A 142 -22.77 -12.20 13.71
C VAL A 142 -21.69 -12.78 12.82
N LYS A 143 -21.19 -11.96 11.90
CA LYS A 143 -20.04 -12.23 11.04
C LYS A 143 -18.91 -11.27 11.40
N TYR A 144 -17.81 -11.36 10.67
CA TYR A 144 -16.78 -10.34 10.68
C TYR A 144 -16.21 -10.14 9.28
N CYS A 145 -15.52 -9.02 9.09
CA CYS A 145 -14.74 -8.69 7.91
C CYS A 145 -13.38 -8.14 8.35
N ARG A 146 -12.43 -8.12 7.42
CA ARG A 146 -11.20 -7.35 7.59
C ARG A 146 -11.38 -5.99 6.94
N VAL A 147 -11.05 -4.94 7.66
CA VAL A 147 -11.09 -3.58 7.14
C VAL A 147 -9.67 -3.05 7.05
N ALA A 148 -9.24 -2.76 5.83
CA ALA A 148 -8.00 -2.05 5.56
C ALA A 148 -8.21 -0.54 5.72
N GLN A 149 -7.34 0.14 6.47
CA GLN A 149 -7.48 1.57 6.76
C GLN A 149 -6.40 2.45 6.11
N SER A 150 -5.34 1.84 5.57
CA SER A 150 -4.25 2.54 4.90
C SER A 150 -3.64 1.62 3.85
N VAL A 151 -2.51 2.03 3.24
CA VAL A 151 -1.64 1.11 2.50
C VAL A 151 -1.44 -0.13 3.36
N SER A 152 -2.00 -1.23 2.89
CA SER A 152 -2.01 -2.53 3.55
C SER A 152 -1.31 -3.52 2.62
N CYS A 153 -0.73 -4.58 3.16
CA CYS A 153 -0.09 -5.60 2.32
C CYS A 153 -1.15 -6.35 1.48
N CYS A 154 -0.70 -7.05 0.43
CA CYS A 154 -1.57 -7.81 -0.46
C CYS A 154 -2.47 -8.80 0.30
N PHE A 155 -1.93 -9.45 1.33
CA PHE A 155 -2.69 -10.37 2.18
C PHE A 155 -3.86 -9.68 2.90
N CYS A 156 -3.61 -8.50 3.46
CA CYS A 156 -4.65 -7.73 4.12
C CYS A 156 -5.70 -7.22 3.14
N LEU A 157 -5.27 -6.79 1.94
CA LEU A 157 -6.17 -6.33 0.89
C LEU A 157 -7.02 -7.49 0.32
N MET A 158 -6.45 -8.69 0.17
CA MET A 158 -7.19 -9.92 -0.17
C MET A 158 -8.31 -10.20 0.82
N LEU A 159 -7.99 -10.18 2.11
CA LEU A 159 -9.01 -10.41 3.13
C LEU A 159 -10.00 -9.22 3.22
N ALA A 160 -9.56 -8.00 2.95
CA ALA A 160 -10.46 -6.85 2.89
C ALA A 160 -11.39 -6.91 1.66
N GLY A 161 -10.92 -7.42 0.53
CA GLY A 161 -11.69 -7.55 -0.71
C GLY A 161 -12.78 -8.63 -0.67
N ARG A 162 -12.74 -9.56 0.29
CA ARG A 162 -13.78 -10.59 0.46
C ARG A 162 -15.08 -10.06 1.06
N GLY A 163 -15.07 -8.94 1.78
CA GLY A 163 -16.25 -8.40 2.46
C GLY A 163 -16.66 -9.18 3.73
N PRO A 164 -17.91 -9.01 4.21
CA PRO A 164 -18.43 -9.60 5.46
C PRO A 164 -18.83 -11.07 5.31
N VAL A 165 -17.87 -11.93 4.99
CA VAL A 165 -18.12 -13.33 4.56
C VAL A 165 -17.62 -14.37 5.57
N TYR A 166 -16.89 -13.99 6.62
CA TYR A 166 -16.16 -14.99 7.40
C TYR A 166 -17.03 -15.80 8.37
N TRP A 167 -17.19 -17.09 8.05
CA TRP A 167 -17.85 -18.11 8.88
C TRP A 167 -16.86 -19.07 9.58
N THR A 168 -15.62 -19.22 9.07
CA THR A 168 -14.61 -20.15 9.60
C THR A 168 -13.22 -19.52 9.76
N LYS A 169 -12.38 -20.22 10.54
CA LYS A 169 -10.99 -19.86 10.87
C LYS A 169 -10.13 -19.72 9.61
N GLU A 170 -10.22 -20.72 8.75
CA GLU A 170 -9.39 -20.94 7.56
C GLU A 170 -9.70 -19.87 6.50
N THR A 171 -10.98 -19.56 6.31
CA THR A 171 -11.42 -18.56 5.32
C THR A 171 -11.07 -17.12 5.72
N ALA A 172 -10.70 -16.87 6.99
CA ALA A 172 -10.26 -15.56 7.48
C ALA A 172 -8.74 -15.42 7.65
N GLY A 173 -7.98 -16.42 7.20
CA GLY A 173 -6.53 -16.44 7.29
C GLY A 173 -6.01 -16.88 8.65
N GLU A 174 -6.75 -17.71 9.41
CA GLU A 174 -6.18 -18.39 10.58
C GLU A 174 -4.93 -19.18 10.15
N GLY A 175 -3.81 -18.95 10.85
CA GLY A 175 -2.51 -19.53 10.54
C GLY A 175 -1.54 -18.61 9.79
N MET A 176 -2.00 -17.47 9.26
CA MET A 176 -1.14 -16.58 8.46
C MET A 176 -0.42 -15.52 9.29
N ARG A 177 0.86 -15.33 8.98
CA ARG A 177 1.84 -14.54 9.73
C ARG A 177 1.54 -13.04 9.59
N TYR A 178 1.27 -12.37 10.71
CA TYR A 178 1.23 -10.92 10.74
C TYR A 178 2.64 -10.35 10.68
N HIS A 179 2.87 -9.42 9.76
CA HIS A 179 4.09 -8.63 9.77
C HIS A 179 4.00 -7.55 10.86
N PRO A 180 5.14 -7.14 11.46
CA PRO A 180 5.18 -5.99 12.34
C PRO A 180 4.54 -4.75 11.67
N GLY A 181 3.75 -3.99 12.43
CA GLY A 181 3.12 -2.77 11.93
C GLY A 181 1.91 -2.97 11.01
N CYS A 182 1.35 -4.18 10.94
CA CYS A 182 0.08 -4.42 10.23
C CYS A 182 -1.07 -3.61 10.86
N LYS A 183 -1.75 -2.79 10.05
CA LYS A 183 -2.86 -1.92 10.48
C LYS A 183 -4.25 -2.43 10.07
N CYS A 184 -4.35 -3.58 9.41
CA CYS A 184 -5.65 -4.18 9.16
C CYS A 184 -6.30 -4.53 10.50
N LYS A 185 -7.64 -4.56 10.53
CA LYS A 185 -8.39 -4.95 11.73
C LYS A 185 -9.61 -5.76 11.39
N ILE A 186 -10.04 -6.52 12.38
CA ILE A 186 -11.27 -7.30 12.29
C ILE A 186 -12.44 -6.47 12.83
N VAL A 187 -13.50 -6.36 12.04
CA VAL A 187 -14.74 -5.67 12.41
C VAL A 187 -15.88 -6.70 12.39
N ALA A 188 -16.55 -6.87 13.52
CA ALA A 188 -17.76 -7.67 13.60
C ALA A 188 -18.95 -6.90 12.99
N CYS A 189 -19.77 -7.60 12.24
CA CYS A 189 -20.91 -7.01 11.52
C CYS A 189 -22.01 -8.06 11.36
N ARG A 190 -23.21 -7.61 11.00
CA ARG A 190 -24.32 -8.48 10.61
C ARG A 190 -24.66 -8.23 9.15
N GLU A 191 -25.49 -9.11 8.60
CA GLU A 191 -26.04 -8.91 7.25
C GLU A 191 -26.77 -7.56 7.15
N GLY A 192 -26.54 -6.85 6.04
CA GLY A 192 -27.06 -5.50 5.80
C GLY A 192 -26.34 -4.38 6.56
N ASP A 193 -25.29 -4.67 7.35
CA ASP A 193 -24.43 -3.63 7.90
C ASP A 193 -23.46 -3.11 6.82
N THR A 194 -23.27 -1.79 6.79
CA THR A 194 -22.29 -1.12 5.94
C THR A 194 -21.20 -0.51 6.80
N ILE A 195 -20.00 -0.37 6.23
CA ILE A 195 -18.87 0.27 6.91
C ILE A 195 -18.46 1.45 6.04
N LYS A 196 -18.54 2.66 6.59
CA LYS A 196 -18.23 3.87 5.83
C LYS A 196 -16.77 3.89 5.39
N GLY A 197 -16.53 4.08 4.10
CA GLY A 197 -15.19 4.09 3.50
C GLY A 197 -14.58 2.70 3.29
N TYR A 198 -15.36 1.63 3.46
CA TYR A 198 -14.92 0.26 3.17
C TYR A 198 -15.72 -0.31 2.00
N HIS A 199 -15.02 -0.51 0.89
CA HIS A 199 -15.59 -0.96 -0.37
C HIS A 199 -14.81 -2.17 -0.89
N PRO A 200 -15.15 -3.40 -0.42
CA PRO A 200 -14.45 -4.63 -0.81
C PRO A 200 -14.30 -4.80 -2.33
N GLU A 201 -15.35 -4.46 -3.07
CA GLU A 201 -15.40 -4.51 -4.53
C GLU A 201 -14.41 -3.54 -5.18
N LYS A 202 -14.18 -2.36 -4.57
CA LYS A 202 -13.21 -1.38 -5.06
C LYS A 202 -11.78 -1.82 -4.80
N ILE A 203 -11.54 -2.51 -3.67
CA ILE A 203 -10.25 -3.11 -3.37
C ILE A 203 -9.89 -4.17 -4.42
N ASN A 204 -10.81 -5.09 -4.75
CA ASN A 204 -10.56 -6.11 -5.78
C ASN A 204 -10.29 -5.46 -7.14
N ALA A 205 -11.15 -4.53 -7.58
CA ALA A 205 -10.96 -3.84 -8.86
C ALA A 205 -9.65 -3.05 -8.92
N ALA A 206 -9.21 -2.46 -7.81
CA ALA A 206 -7.91 -1.79 -7.73
C ALA A 206 -6.74 -2.78 -7.81
N MET A 207 -6.82 -3.92 -7.11
CA MET A 207 -5.79 -4.96 -7.14
C MET A 207 -5.68 -5.62 -8.51
N GLU A 208 -6.80 -5.92 -9.17
CA GLU A 208 -6.85 -6.41 -10.55
C GLU A 208 -6.17 -5.42 -11.50
N LYS A 209 -6.50 -4.13 -11.43
CA LYS A 209 -5.82 -3.10 -12.23
C LYS A 209 -4.32 -3.00 -11.97
N ILE A 210 -3.87 -3.18 -10.72
CA ILE A 210 -2.44 -3.20 -10.40
C ILE A 210 -1.78 -4.45 -11.02
N ALA A 211 -2.40 -5.61 -10.88
CA ALA A 211 -1.90 -6.86 -11.45
C ALA A 211 -1.84 -6.80 -12.98
N ASP A 212 -2.91 -6.33 -13.64
CA ASP A 212 -2.95 -6.07 -15.08
C ASP A 212 -1.82 -5.14 -15.51
N SER A 213 -1.55 -4.07 -14.74
CA SER A 213 -0.46 -3.13 -15.04
C SER A 213 0.92 -3.77 -14.96
N LEU A 214 1.07 -4.87 -14.22
CA LEU A 214 2.30 -5.64 -14.07
C LEU A 214 2.36 -6.88 -14.97
N GLY A 215 1.29 -7.17 -15.73
CA GLY A 215 1.17 -8.39 -16.52
C GLY A 215 0.94 -9.67 -15.68
N ILE A 216 0.27 -9.53 -14.54
CA ILE A 216 -0.09 -10.63 -13.65
C ILE A 216 -1.58 -10.95 -13.87
N ASP A 217 -1.89 -12.17 -14.35
CA ASP A 217 -3.26 -12.56 -14.70
C ASP A 217 -4.18 -12.66 -13.47
N ASN A 218 -3.69 -13.23 -12.38
CA ASN A 218 -4.42 -13.35 -11.13
C ASN A 218 -3.59 -12.83 -9.98
N TRP A 219 -4.01 -11.70 -9.41
CA TRP A 219 -3.28 -11.08 -8.32
C TRP A 219 -3.19 -11.98 -7.08
N LEU A 220 -4.12 -12.92 -6.88
CA LEU A 220 -4.12 -13.87 -5.76
C LEU A 220 -2.97 -14.88 -5.79
N ASP A 221 -2.28 -15.01 -6.92
CA ASP A 221 -1.12 -15.90 -7.06
C ASP A 221 0.03 -15.49 -6.10
N PHE A 222 -0.02 -14.27 -5.53
CA PHE A 222 0.89 -13.83 -4.46
C PHE A 222 0.91 -14.75 -3.24
N VAL A 223 -0.16 -15.51 -3.00
CA VAL A 223 -0.27 -16.42 -1.84
C VAL A 223 0.80 -17.50 -1.93
N ASP A 224 1.09 -17.99 -3.14
CA ASP A 224 2.03 -19.07 -3.40
C ASP A 224 3.35 -18.57 -4.01
N ASP A 225 3.35 -17.38 -4.62
CA ASP A 225 4.52 -16.76 -5.26
C ASP A 225 4.97 -15.46 -4.55
N LYS A 226 6.13 -15.55 -3.87
CA LYS A 226 6.73 -14.41 -3.16
C LYS A 226 7.24 -13.30 -4.07
N ASP A 227 7.56 -13.58 -5.32
CA ASP A 227 8.03 -12.56 -6.25
C ASP A 227 6.85 -11.77 -6.82
N ILE A 228 5.71 -12.41 -7.10
CA ILE A 228 4.43 -11.73 -7.35
C ILE A 228 4.06 -10.85 -6.15
N GLN A 229 4.18 -11.38 -4.92
CA GLN A 229 3.93 -10.59 -3.71
C GLN A 229 4.80 -9.32 -3.68
N LYS A 230 6.11 -9.44 -3.89
CA LYS A 230 7.03 -8.29 -3.88
C LYS A 230 6.70 -7.27 -4.96
N LEU A 231 6.34 -7.73 -6.17
CA LEU A 231 5.97 -6.86 -7.28
C LEU A 231 4.70 -6.05 -6.97
N LEU A 232 3.64 -6.73 -6.52
CA LEU A 232 2.39 -6.09 -6.12
C LEU A 232 2.61 -5.11 -4.95
N GLU A 233 3.34 -5.50 -3.91
CA GLU A 233 3.61 -4.63 -2.77
C GLU A 233 4.45 -3.40 -3.13
N ARG A 234 5.41 -3.55 -4.05
CA ARG A 234 6.20 -2.43 -4.59
C ARG A 234 5.30 -1.46 -5.34
N GLU A 235 4.38 -1.97 -6.16
CA GLU A 235 3.50 -1.15 -6.97
C GLU A 235 2.39 -0.48 -6.14
N LEU A 236 1.82 -1.19 -5.18
CA LEU A 236 0.85 -0.65 -4.22
C LEU A 236 1.36 0.59 -3.50
N LYS A 237 2.65 0.63 -3.15
CA LYS A 237 3.30 1.79 -2.50
C LYS A 237 3.33 3.05 -3.39
N ARG A 238 3.12 2.91 -4.71
CA ARG A 238 3.06 4.02 -5.67
C ARG A 238 1.63 4.53 -5.89
N ARG A 239 0.61 3.81 -5.43
CA ARG A 239 -0.81 4.15 -5.60
C ARG A 239 -1.33 4.96 -4.40
N ASP A 240 -2.34 5.78 -4.65
CA ASP A 240 -3.06 6.52 -3.62
C ASP A 240 -3.91 5.54 -2.79
N PRO A 241 -3.81 5.57 -1.45
CA PRO A 241 -4.54 4.63 -0.60
C PRO A 241 -6.06 4.73 -0.76
N ARG A 242 -6.62 5.92 -1.00
CA ARG A 242 -8.08 6.09 -1.18
C ARG A 242 -8.54 5.58 -2.53
N TRP A 243 -7.69 5.61 -3.54
CA TRP A 243 -7.99 4.93 -4.80
C TRP A 243 -8.08 3.42 -4.59
N VAL A 244 -7.11 2.84 -3.87
CA VAL A 244 -7.12 1.39 -3.57
C VAL A 244 -8.32 0.99 -2.72
N LEU A 245 -8.62 1.75 -1.66
CA LEU A 245 -9.61 1.36 -0.65
C LEU A 245 -11.05 1.77 -1.01
N GLU A 246 -11.22 2.89 -1.68
CA GLU A 246 -12.53 3.52 -1.92
C GLU A 246 -12.82 3.74 -3.42
N GLY A 247 -11.85 3.51 -4.31
CA GLY A 247 -11.98 3.81 -5.73
C GLY A 247 -11.97 5.31 -6.05
N ILE A 248 -11.57 6.16 -5.09
CA ILE A 248 -11.56 7.61 -5.27
C ILE A 248 -10.34 8.01 -6.11
N LYS A 249 -10.59 8.53 -7.32
CA LYS A 249 -9.56 9.09 -8.21
C LYS A 249 -8.76 10.18 -7.47
N PRO A 250 -7.42 10.10 -7.40
CA PRO A 250 -6.59 11.18 -6.89
C PRO A 250 -6.76 12.45 -7.72
N LYS A 251 -6.85 13.60 -7.06
CA LYS A 251 -6.87 14.89 -7.75
C LYS A 251 -5.46 15.24 -8.21
N VAL A 252 -5.31 15.62 -9.48
CA VAL A 252 -4.04 16.13 -10.01
C VAL A 252 -3.74 17.49 -9.36
N ASP A 253 -2.54 17.62 -8.79
CA ASP A 253 -2.08 18.84 -8.15
C ASP A 253 -1.41 19.79 -9.16
N TYR A 254 -2.19 20.72 -9.70
CA TYR A 254 -1.69 21.75 -10.62
C TYR A 254 -1.15 23.02 -9.92
N SER A 255 -0.78 22.95 -8.64
CA SER A 255 -0.26 24.11 -7.89
C SER A 255 1.07 24.64 -8.42
N LYS A 256 1.92 23.78 -8.99
CA LYS A 256 3.23 24.16 -9.57
C LYS A 256 3.15 24.55 -11.03
N ASN A 257 2.41 23.80 -11.84
CA ASN A 257 2.12 24.16 -13.22
C ASN A 257 0.62 24.18 -13.49
N PRO A 258 -0.03 25.34 -13.62
CA PRO A 258 -1.48 25.43 -13.75
C PRO A 258 -2.03 24.67 -14.97
N ARG A 259 -3.13 23.93 -14.80
CA ARG A 259 -3.78 23.14 -15.87
C ARG A 259 -3.97 23.90 -17.19
N LYS A 260 -4.30 25.21 -17.10
CA LYS A 260 -4.49 26.10 -18.26
C LYS A 260 -3.27 26.24 -19.17
N LYS A 261 -2.05 25.98 -18.66
CA LYS A 261 -0.81 25.98 -19.46
C LYS A 261 -0.71 24.76 -20.38
N TYR A 262 -1.39 23.67 -20.05
CA TYR A 262 -1.49 22.51 -20.91
C TYR A 262 -2.62 22.69 -21.92
N GLY A 263 -3.78 23.21 -21.51
CA GLY A 263 -4.82 23.57 -22.46
C GLY A 263 -6.20 23.70 -21.83
N VAL A 264 -7.17 24.04 -22.67
CA VAL A 264 -8.59 24.11 -22.32
C VAL A 264 -9.35 23.19 -23.26
N ARG A 265 -9.99 22.16 -22.71
CA ARG A 265 -10.82 21.23 -23.49
C ARG A 265 -12.18 21.84 -23.80
N LYS A 266 -12.71 21.53 -24.98
CA LYS A 266 -14.08 21.91 -25.38
C LYS A 266 -15.11 21.17 -24.54
N VAL A 267 -14.85 19.87 -24.33
CA VAL A 267 -15.66 18.94 -23.52
C VAL A 267 -14.69 18.13 -22.67
N GLU A 268 -15.06 17.87 -21.42
CA GLU A 268 -14.30 16.99 -20.54
C GLU A 268 -14.78 15.54 -20.75
N ASN A 269 -14.14 14.81 -21.68
CA ASN A 269 -14.41 13.41 -22.02
C ASN A 269 -13.09 12.62 -22.19
N ASP A 270 -13.13 11.40 -22.73
CA ASP A 270 -11.93 10.57 -22.95
C ASP A 270 -11.25 10.81 -24.30
N ASP A 271 -11.73 11.78 -25.10
CA ASP A 271 -11.15 12.12 -26.40
C ASP A 271 -10.24 13.36 -26.28
N TYR A 272 -8.93 13.09 -26.23
CA TYR A 272 -7.86 14.07 -26.21
C TYR A 272 -7.35 14.41 -27.62
N SER A 273 -8.13 14.16 -28.68
CA SER A 273 -7.79 14.63 -30.02
C SER A 273 -7.58 16.15 -30.04
N LYS A 274 -6.65 16.62 -30.88
CA LYS A 274 -6.30 18.06 -30.95
C LYS A 274 -7.53 18.93 -31.23
N GLN A 275 -8.48 18.42 -32.00
CA GLN A 275 -9.72 19.09 -32.38
C GLN A 275 -10.63 19.36 -31.17
N ASN A 276 -10.50 18.62 -30.07
CA ASN A 276 -11.27 18.80 -28.85
C ASN A 276 -10.68 19.85 -27.90
N PHE A 277 -9.59 20.51 -28.27
CA PHE A 277 -9.06 21.64 -27.52
C PHE A 277 -9.63 22.96 -28.03
N LYS A 278 -10.15 23.78 -27.12
CA LYS A 278 -10.46 25.19 -27.37
C LYS A 278 -9.18 26.00 -27.49
N LYS A 279 -8.19 25.69 -26.65
CA LYS A 279 -6.86 26.28 -26.67
C LYS A 279 -5.84 25.20 -26.30
N THR A 280 -4.85 24.98 -27.15
CA THR A 280 -3.69 24.13 -26.85
C THR A 280 -2.61 24.97 -26.18
N GLY A 281 -2.03 24.46 -25.10
CA GLY A 281 -0.77 24.95 -24.54
C GLY A 281 0.44 24.21 -25.12
N GLU A 282 1.63 24.48 -24.59
CA GLU A 282 2.89 23.91 -25.08
C GLU A 282 2.95 22.37 -24.91
N GLU A 283 2.37 21.86 -23.82
CA GLU A 283 2.39 20.45 -23.44
C GLU A 283 0.98 19.82 -23.40
N TRP A 284 0.06 20.32 -24.22
CA TRP A 284 -1.36 19.92 -24.21
C TRP A 284 -1.60 18.40 -24.25
N ARG A 285 -0.70 17.65 -24.87
CA ARG A 285 -0.73 16.18 -24.97
C ARG A 285 -0.62 15.50 -23.60
N ASP A 286 0.11 16.10 -22.66
CA ASP A 286 0.39 15.51 -21.36
C ASP A 286 -0.83 15.53 -20.44
N LEU A 287 -1.90 16.26 -20.80
CA LEU A 287 -3.19 16.13 -20.11
C LEU A 287 -3.74 14.70 -20.14
N PHE A 288 -3.58 14.01 -21.27
CA PHE A 288 -3.98 12.60 -21.37
C PHE A 288 -3.20 11.73 -20.38
N VAL A 289 -1.89 11.98 -20.26
CA VAL A 289 -1.00 11.28 -19.33
C VAL A 289 -1.42 11.55 -17.88
N HIS A 290 -1.65 12.82 -17.53
CA HIS A 290 -2.09 13.21 -16.19
C HIS A 290 -3.39 12.52 -15.78
N ASP A 291 -4.39 12.54 -16.66
CA ASP A 291 -5.69 11.94 -16.37
C ASP A 291 -5.64 10.41 -16.34
N SER A 292 -4.88 9.78 -17.24
CA SER A 292 -4.67 8.32 -17.27
C SER A 292 -3.97 7.83 -15.99
N LEU A 293 -2.91 8.50 -15.55
CA LEU A 293 -2.21 8.17 -14.31
C LEU A 293 -3.14 8.35 -13.09
N ALA A 294 -3.88 9.44 -13.01
CA ALA A 294 -4.84 9.65 -11.93
C ALA A 294 -5.97 8.61 -11.92
N LEU A 295 -6.51 8.23 -13.08
CA LEU A 295 -7.53 7.17 -13.20
C LEU A 295 -7.03 5.80 -12.72
N ASN A 296 -5.72 5.58 -12.85
CA ASN A 296 -5.01 4.40 -12.36
C ASN A 296 -4.44 4.60 -10.94
N GLY A 297 -4.91 5.61 -10.19
CA GLY A 297 -4.60 5.73 -8.77
C GLY A 297 -3.24 6.34 -8.46
N PHE A 298 -2.54 6.92 -9.41
CA PHE A 298 -1.33 7.68 -9.09
C PHE A 298 -1.70 9.09 -8.61
N ALA A 299 -1.15 9.50 -7.47
CA ALA A 299 -1.10 10.91 -7.10
C ALA A 299 0.00 11.60 -7.93
N LEU A 300 -0.27 12.79 -8.47
CA LEU A 300 0.71 13.49 -9.31
C LEU A 300 0.64 15.02 -9.19
N GLN A 301 1.79 15.66 -9.39
CA GLN A 301 1.96 17.12 -9.46
C GLN A 301 2.79 17.48 -10.69
N PRO A 302 2.17 17.99 -11.76
CA PRO A 302 2.89 18.48 -12.93
C PRO A 302 3.74 19.70 -12.59
N GLN A 303 4.90 19.79 -13.23
CA GLN A 303 5.94 20.77 -12.92
C GLN A 303 6.18 21.69 -14.13
N GLY A 304 6.94 22.77 -13.92
CA GLY A 304 7.22 23.77 -14.95
C GLY A 304 8.45 23.42 -15.80
N LEU A 305 8.67 24.24 -16.84
CA LEU A 305 9.72 24.07 -17.86
C LEU A 305 11.16 24.00 -17.31
N ASP A 306 11.42 24.60 -16.14
CA ASP A 306 12.75 24.59 -15.51
C ASP A 306 13.07 23.25 -14.80
N SER A 307 12.09 22.37 -14.67
CA SER A 307 12.16 21.10 -13.94
C SER A 307 11.87 19.89 -14.83
N LEU A 308 11.95 18.68 -14.26
CA LEU A 308 11.38 17.47 -14.88
C LEU A 308 9.86 17.55 -14.80
N ASP A 309 9.16 16.98 -15.79
CA ASP A 309 7.75 17.24 -16.07
C ASP A 309 6.80 16.92 -14.90
N LEU A 310 7.10 15.89 -14.12
CA LEU A 310 6.15 15.31 -13.18
C LEU A 310 6.79 14.86 -11.87
N LYS A 311 6.07 15.09 -10.76
CA LYS A 311 6.26 14.31 -9.53
C LYS A 311 5.12 13.31 -9.37
N LEU A 312 5.46 12.04 -9.15
CA LEU A 312 4.52 10.91 -9.16
C LEU A 312 4.57 10.09 -7.87
N GLY A 313 3.40 9.62 -7.45
CA GLY A 313 3.18 8.73 -6.32
C GLY A 313 3.28 9.43 -4.96
N PRO A 314 2.99 8.72 -3.86
CA PRO A 314 3.01 9.29 -2.50
C PRO A 314 4.37 9.88 -2.08
N ARG A 315 5.47 9.42 -2.69
CA ARG A 315 6.83 9.92 -2.43
C ARG A 315 7.23 11.11 -3.32
N MET A 316 6.37 11.51 -4.25
CA MET A 316 6.60 12.64 -5.16
C MET A 316 7.93 12.55 -5.91
N GLU A 317 8.22 11.35 -6.43
CA GLU A 317 9.45 11.06 -7.17
C GLU A 317 9.41 11.75 -8.54
N TRP A 318 10.57 12.12 -9.09
CA TRP A 318 10.65 12.80 -10.39
C TRP A 318 10.49 11.84 -11.56
N TRP A 319 9.72 12.26 -12.57
CA TRP A 319 9.46 11.56 -13.82
C TRP A 319 9.48 12.55 -14.99
N GLU A 320 9.96 12.08 -16.13
CA GLU A 320 9.82 12.76 -17.42
C GLU A 320 8.64 12.15 -18.21
N ILE A 321 7.88 12.97 -18.92
CA ILE A 321 6.80 12.55 -19.82
C ILE A 321 7.28 12.59 -21.28
N LYS A 322 6.87 11.58 -22.05
CA LYS A 322 7.07 11.53 -23.50
C LYS A 322 5.74 11.17 -24.17
N SER A 323 5.13 12.17 -24.80
CA SER A 323 3.88 12.05 -25.56
C SER A 323 4.13 12.26 -27.06
N PRO A 324 4.92 11.38 -27.73
CA PRO A 324 5.34 11.52 -29.13
C PRO A 324 4.16 11.73 -30.10
N ILE A 325 4.42 12.47 -31.17
CA ILE A 325 3.53 12.59 -32.34
C ILE A 325 4.30 12.18 -33.59
N GLN A 326 3.61 11.65 -34.59
CA GLN A 326 4.20 11.49 -35.90
C GLN A 326 4.50 12.88 -36.51
N THR A 327 5.72 13.04 -37.01
CA THR A 327 6.13 14.19 -37.83
C THR A 327 6.52 13.71 -39.22
N LYS A 328 6.57 14.60 -40.21
CA LYS A 328 7.01 14.24 -41.57
C LYS A 328 8.43 13.64 -41.62
N ALA A 329 9.24 13.89 -40.59
CA ALA A 329 10.60 13.38 -40.45
C ALA A 329 10.70 12.03 -39.71
N SER A 330 9.61 11.53 -39.11
CA SER A 330 9.62 10.25 -38.38
C SER A 330 9.14 9.12 -39.29
N ASN A 331 10.02 8.16 -39.59
CA ASN A 331 9.63 6.90 -40.19
C ASN A 331 8.79 6.10 -39.19
N LEU A 332 7.57 5.71 -39.59
CA LEU A 332 6.57 5.04 -38.77
C LEU A 332 7.09 3.76 -38.09
N ASP A 333 7.95 3.03 -38.80
CA ASP A 333 8.49 1.74 -38.37
C ASP A 333 9.90 1.86 -37.74
N SER A 334 10.41 3.08 -37.57
CA SER A 334 11.76 3.26 -37.07
C SER A 334 11.80 3.17 -35.55
N VAL A 335 12.37 2.07 -35.06
CA VAL A 335 12.80 1.85 -33.66
C VAL A 335 13.54 3.07 -33.07
N HIS A 336 14.16 3.86 -33.93
CA HIS A 336 14.90 5.06 -33.60
C HIS A 336 14.10 6.08 -32.77
N TRP A 337 12.78 6.18 -32.98
CA TRP A 337 11.96 7.15 -32.24
C TRP A 337 11.79 6.75 -30.76
N VAL A 338 11.52 5.47 -30.47
CA VAL A 338 11.37 4.94 -29.10
C VAL A 338 12.68 5.17 -28.34
N GLU A 339 13.79 4.76 -28.95
CA GLU A 339 15.11 4.92 -28.38
C GLU A 339 15.46 6.41 -28.16
N ASN A 340 15.11 7.29 -29.09
CA ASN A 340 15.36 8.72 -28.95
C ASN A 340 14.57 9.33 -27.78
N ASN A 341 13.32 8.92 -27.55
CA ASN A 341 12.55 9.40 -26.41
C ASN A 341 13.15 8.95 -25.07
N ILE A 342 13.59 7.69 -24.97
CA ILE A 342 14.30 7.17 -23.81
C ILE A 342 15.60 7.93 -23.56
N LYS A 343 16.42 8.15 -24.60
CA LYS A 343 17.67 8.93 -24.50
C LYS A 343 17.42 10.37 -24.11
N GLN A 344 16.39 11.02 -24.66
CA GLN A 344 16.04 12.39 -24.31
C GLN A 344 15.61 12.51 -22.86
N ALA A 345 14.76 11.61 -22.37
CA ALA A 345 14.37 11.57 -20.96
C ALA A 345 15.60 11.41 -20.06
N LYS A 346 16.49 10.45 -20.36
CA LYS A 346 17.74 10.27 -19.60
C LYS A 346 18.64 11.51 -19.62
N ARG A 347 18.71 12.25 -20.74
CA ARG A 347 19.44 13.53 -20.83
C ARG A 347 18.83 14.60 -19.92
N GLN A 348 17.51 14.66 -19.76
CA GLN A 348 16.86 15.62 -18.87
C GLN A 348 17.20 15.36 -17.40
N PHE A 349 17.27 14.10 -16.98
CA PHE A 349 17.79 13.71 -15.68
C PHE A 349 19.28 14.02 -15.53
N LYS A 350 20.10 13.76 -16.57
CA LYS A 350 21.53 14.07 -16.56
C LYS A 350 21.82 15.56 -16.37
N LYS A 351 21.07 16.45 -17.04
CA LYS A 351 21.20 17.92 -16.87
C LYS A 351 20.99 18.38 -15.42
N ARG A 352 20.35 17.55 -14.60
CA ARG A 352 20.00 17.83 -13.21
C ARG A 352 20.82 17.00 -12.21
N GLY A 353 21.85 16.28 -12.67
CA GLY A 353 22.68 15.45 -11.80
C GLY A 353 22.02 14.16 -11.30
N MET A 354 20.93 13.72 -11.95
CA MET A 354 20.10 12.60 -11.48
C MET A 354 20.03 11.44 -12.47
N VAL A 355 21.05 11.27 -13.33
CA VAL A 355 21.02 10.31 -14.45
C VAL A 355 20.73 8.87 -14.01
N ASP A 356 21.21 8.46 -12.84
CA ASP A 356 21.03 7.10 -12.30
C ASP A 356 19.66 6.87 -11.66
N GLN A 357 18.81 7.90 -11.65
CA GLN A 357 17.43 7.87 -11.16
C GLN A 357 16.41 8.06 -12.30
N ALA A 358 16.85 8.00 -13.56
CA ALA A 358 16.01 8.31 -14.71
C ALA A 358 14.74 7.44 -14.74
N LYS A 359 13.58 8.12 -14.72
CA LYS A 359 12.24 7.51 -14.79
C LYS A 359 11.42 8.22 -15.86
N VAL A 360 10.66 7.45 -16.65
CA VAL A 360 9.95 7.99 -17.80
C VAL A 360 8.56 7.39 -17.94
N VAL A 361 7.58 8.25 -18.24
CA VAL A 361 6.25 7.87 -18.68
C VAL A 361 6.17 8.10 -20.18
N VAL A 362 5.79 7.07 -20.94
CA VAL A 362 5.62 7.17 -22.39
C VAL A 362 4.17 6.88 -22.74
N SER A 363 3.56 7.77 -23.52
CA SER A 363 2.21 7.57 -24.04
C SER A 363 2.19 7.35 -25.55
N SER A 364 1.44 6.34 -26.01
CA SER A 364 1.24 6.11 -27.44
C SER A 364 0.00 6.80 -28.02
N TYR A 365 -0.75 7.58 -27.24
CA TYR A 365 -2.06 8.13 -27.66
C TYR A 365 -2.03 8.83 -29.03
N TYR A 366 -0.99 9.63 -29.28
CA TYR A 366 -0.82 10.35 -30.54
C TYR A 366 0.17 9.67 -31.51
N HIS A 367 0.69 8.51 -31.15
CA HIS A 367 1.60 7.76 -31.99
C HIS A 367 0.83 6.71 -32.80
N PRO A 368 1.01 6.66 -34.14
CA PRO A 368 0.25 5.77 -35.01
C PRO A 368 0.61 4.29 -34.89
N ALA A 369 1.84 3.95 -34.48
CA ALA A 369 2.28 2.54 -34.35
C ALA A 369 1.49 1.76 -33.29
N GLU A 370 1.41 0.44 -33.45
CA GLU A 370 0.68 -0.47 -32.57
C GLU A 370 1.20 -0.48 -31.13
N ASP A 371 0.27 -0.54 -30.16
CA ASP A 371 0.61 -0.42 -28.73
C ASP A 371 1.51 -1.58 -28.26
N ALA A 372 1.22 -2.81 -28.71
CA ALA A 372 2.01 -3.99 -28.37
C ALA A 372 3.47 -3.88 -28.84
N TRP A 373 3.69 -3.34 -30.04
CA TRP A 373 5.03 -3.12 -30.56
C TRP A 373 5.78 -2.04 -29.78
N ILE A 374 5.11 -0.92 -29.46
CA ILE A 374 5.70 0.17 -28.67
C ILE A 374 6.08 -0.33 -27.28
N GLU A 375 5.21 -1.09 -26.63
CA GLU A 375 5.45 -1.67 -25.30
C GLU A 375 6.71 -2.54 -25.27
N GLN A 376 6.82 -3.48 -26.22
CA GLN A 376 7.98 -4.37 -26.33
C GLN A 376 9.29 -3.61 -26.58
N GLU A 377 9.27 -2.64 -27.50
CA GLU A 377 10.46 -1.86 -27.82
C GLU A 377 10.83 -0.92 -26.66
N LEU A 378 9.85 -0.36 -25.95
CA LEU A 378 10.09 0.47 -24.76
C LEU A 378 10.78 -0.33 -23.66
N LEU A 379 10.31 -1.54 -23.35
CA LEU A 379 10.94 -2.41 -22.36
C LEU A 379 12.41 -2.70 -22.73
N LYS A 380 12.64 -3.11 -23.99
CA LYS A 380 13.99 -3.38 -24.51
C LYS A 380 14.91 -2.17 -24.37
N ARG A 381 14.47 -0.98 -24.77
CA ARG A 381 15.27 0.25 -24.71
C ARG A 381 15.43 0.79 -23.30
N GLY A 382 14.42 0.66 -22.45
CA GLY A 382 14.49 1.04 -21.04
C GLY A 382 15.60 0.27 -20.32
N LEU A 383 15.66 -1.06 -20.52
CA LEU A 383 16.71 -1.92 -20.00
C LEU A 383 18.09 -1.57 -20.58
N GLN A 384 18.20 -1.44 -21.92
CA GLN A 384 19.44 -1.07 -22.61
C GLN A 384 20.04 0.24 -22.07
N HIS A 385 19.19 1.22 -21.75
CA HIS A 385 19.61 2.54 -21.28
C HIS A 385 19.57 2.68 -19.75
N ASN A 386 19.39 1.59 -18.99
CA ASN A 386 19.37 1.57 -17.52
C ASN A 386 18.39 2.59 -16.91
N ILE A 387 17.18 2.67 -17.47
CA ILE A 387 16.06 3.43 -16.90
C ILE A 387 15.60 2.72 -15.63
N LYS A 388 15.30 3.47 -14.57
CA LYS A 388 14.93 2.94 -13.23
C LYS A 388 13.43 2.82 -12.99
N GLY A 389 12.62 3.39 -13.87
CA GLY A 389 11.17 3.25 -13.84
C GLY A 389 10.60 3.65 -15.20
N LEU A 390 9.79 2.77 -15.76
CA LEU A 390 9.22 2.96 -17.08
C LEU A 390 7.74 2.61 -17.02
N ILE A 391 6.90 3.61 -17.30
CA ILE A 391 5.46 3.45 -17.39
C ILE A 391 5.05 3.68 -18.84
N PHE A 392 4.30 2.73 -19.40
CA PHE A 392 3.66 2.86 -20.69
C PHE A 392 2.17 3.13 -20.52
N ILE A 393 1.65 4.10 -21.28
CA ILE A 393 0.22 4.42 -21.34
C ILE A 393 -0.23 4.24 -22.78
N ASN A 394 -1.13 3.27 -22.99
CA ASN A 394 -1.61 2.95 -24.33
C ASN A 394 -2.66 3.96 -24.83
N LYS A 395 -3.17 3.75 -26.05
CA LYS A 395 -4.15 4.69 -26.65
C LYS A 395 -5.49 4.76 -25.89
N ARG A 396 -5.80 3.76 -25.07
CA ARG A 396 -7.02 3.68 -24.25
C ARG A 396 -6.83 4.25 -22.83
N GLY A 397 -5.62 4.65 -22.46
CA GLY A 397 -5.31 5.16 -21.13
C GLY A 397 -5.04 4.05 -20.10
N GLU A 398 -4.88 2.82 -20.56
CA GLU A 398 -4.45 1.71 -19.72
C GLU A 398 -2.96 1.86 -19.42
N VAL A 399 -2.58 1.58 -18.17
CA VAL A 399 -1.22 1.78 -17.66
C VAL A 399 -0.52 0.44 -17.53
N LYS A 400 0.70 0.33 -18.08
CA LYS A 400 1.62 -0.79 -17.90
C LYS A 400 2.91 -0.31 -17.24
N VAL A 401 3.35 -1.02 -16.20
CA VAL A 401 4.60 -0.74 -15.47
C VAL A 401 5.65 -1.73 -15.96
N LEU A 402 6.58 -1.24 -16.78
CA LEU A 402 7.55 -2.08 -17.50
C LEU A 402 8.86 -2.29 -16.72
N ILE A 403 9.25 -1.34 -15.85
CA ILE A 403 10.49 -1.39 -15.02
C ILE A 403 10.21 -0.99 -13.57
#